data_AF-Q3K4K2-F1
#
_entry.id   AF-Q3K4K2-F1
#
_cell.length_a   1.000
_cell.length_b   1.000
_cell.length_c   1.000
_cell.angle_alpha   90.00
_cell.angle_beta   90.00
_cell.angle_gamma   90.00
#
_symmetry.space_group_name_H-M   'P 1'
#
loop_
_entity.id
_entity.type
_entity.pdbx_description
1 polymer ?
#
loop_
_entity_poly.entity_id
_entity_poly.type
_entity_poly.pdbx_seq_one_letter_code
_entity_poly.pdbx_strand_id
1 'polypeptide(L)'
;MFVRCIALSLGLLSASAVLAEDTCKVITVSWQYDECVEADRKSADAKLNSSYKKLMARFESRWKPEPEQGKAYMAMAKDSQRAWIKLRDTTCPLDATDVEPGSQAYTLVLNKCIARMSLERAAFLDAVVPDGPSEVVDVAKVSSSASQRYGDVVARYVTTFGSPCLNVQTLAPEGNWRVLSSKRFCSFNGKSFWDGYASALFEDHAFTSDGLQLTLSLFELREEAEKRLACVIPIQNERIKELKCGAPESS
;
A
#
# COMPACT_ATOMS: atom_id res chain seq x y z
N MET A 1 59.64 15.75 -40.55
CA MET A 1 58.32 16.34 -40.83
C MET A 1 57.36 15.19 -41.10
N PHE A 2 56.66 14.68 -40.08
CA PHE A 2 55.39 13.92 -40.15
C PHE A 2 54.79 13.92 -38.73
N VAL A 3 53.47 14.11 -38.68
CA VAL A 3 52.71 14.66 -37.55
C VAL A 3 52.16 13.56 -36.63
N ARG A 4 52.01 13.92 -35.34
CA ARG A 4 51.34 13.19 -34.23
C ARG A 4 49.98 12.57 -34.60
N CYS A 5 49.60 11.51 -33.88
CA CYS A 5 48.23 11.36 -33.32
C CYS A 5 48.27 10.38 -32.13
N ILE A 6 48.34 10.88 -30.90
CA ILE A 6 48.05 10.10 -29.69
C ILE A 6 46.54 10.26 -29.46
N ALA A 7 45.78 9.19 -29.65
CA ALA A 7 44.36 9.16 -29.35
C ALA A 7 44.17 8.98 -27.83
N LEU A 8 43.74 10.06 -27.16
CA LEU A 8 43.32 10.03 -25.76
C LEU A 8 41.82 9.77 -25.73
N SER A 9 41.41 8.54 -25.40
CA SER A 9 40.01 8.16 -25.21
C SER A 9 39.47 8.75 -23.90
N LEU A 10 38.78 9.89 -24.03
CA LEU A 10 38.08 10.55 -22.93
C LEU A 10 36.76 9.80 -22.66
N GLY A 11 36.77 8.93 -21.65
CA GLY A 11 35.56 8.28 -21.15
C GLY A 11 34.69 9.28 -20.40
N LEU A 12 33.62 9.78 -21.04
CA LEU A 12 32.52 10.43 -20.34
C LEU A 12 31.51 9.36 -19.89
N LEU A 13 31.59 8.97 -18.62
CA LEU A 13 30.50 8.34 -17.90
C LEU A 13 29.55 9.45 -17.41
N SER A 14 28.47 9.69 -18.13
CA SER A 14 27.39 10.57 -17.67
C SER A 14 26.60 9.87 -16.57
N ALA A 15 26.86 10.24 -15.32
CA ALA A 15 26.00 9.93 -14.19
C ALA A 15 24.91 11.01 -14.08
N SER A 16 23.73 10.73 -14.64
CA SER A 16 22.55 11.60 -14.51
C SER A 16 21.35 10.78 -14.05
N ALA A 17 21.27 10.47 -12.75
CA ALA A 17 20.09 9.80 -12.18
C ALA A 17 19.63 10.37 -10.81
N VAL A 18 20.27 11.45 -10.30
CA VAL A 18 20.01 11.95 -8.93
C VAL A 18 19.25 13.29 -8.88
N LEU A 19 19.02 13.97 -10.01
CA LEU A 19 18.39 15.32 -10.03
C LEU A 19 16.85 15.33 -10.14
N ALA A 20 16.20 14.19 -10.39
CA ALA A 20 14.76 14.18 -10.65
C ALA A 20 13.90 14.38 -9.38
N GLU A 21 14.38 13.96 -8.20
CA GLU A 21 13.54 13.94 -6.99
C GLU A 21 13.37 15.32 -6.33
N ASP A 22 14.34 16.22 -6.50
CA ASP A 22 14.30 17.56 -5.89
C ASP A 22 13.47 18.55 -6.73
N THR A 23 13.47 18.38 -8.06
CA THR A 23 12.83 19.27 -9.03
C THR A 23 11.30 19.28 -8.95
N CYS A 24 10.68 18.21 -8.41
CA CYS A 24 9.23 18.11 -8.23
C CYS A 24 8.72 18.56 -6.87
N LYS A 25 9.62 18.84 -5.91
CA LYS A 25 9.26 19.35 -4.58
C LYS A 25 9.07 20.86 -4.59
N VAL A 26 9.82 21.58 -5.44
CA VAL A 26 9.71 23.04 -5.60
C VAL A 26 9.62 23.39 -7.09
N ILE A 27 8.43 23.74 -7.55
CA ILE A 27 8.18 24.18 -8.93
C ILE A 27 8.36 25.70 -8.98
N THR A 28 9.32 26.16 -9.78
CA THR A 28 9.61 27.59 -9.97
C THR A 28 9.27 28.09 -11.39
N VAL A 29 9.19 27.18 -12.36
CA VAL A 29 8.93 27.46 -13.78
C VAL A 29 8.11 26.34 -14.41
N SER A 30 7.38 26.64 -15.49
CA SER A 30 6.39 25.72 -16.07
C SER A 30 6.98 24.41 -16.61
N TRP A 31 8.18 24.41 -17.18
CA TRP A 31 8.79 23.18 -17.72
C TRP A 31 9.12 22.14 -16.63
N GLN A 32 9.44 22.58 -15.41
CA GLN A 32 9.65 21.68 -14.27
C GLN A 32 8.36 20.93 -13.94
N TYR A 33 7.21 21.60 -14.04
CA TYR A 33 5.92 20.95 -13.82
C TYR A 33 5.63 19.87 -14.86
N ASP A 34 5.92 20.14 -16.13
CA ASP A 34 5.72 19.17 -17.21
C ASP A 34 6.58 17.91 -17.01
N GLU A 35 7.84 18.07 -16.59
CA GLU A 35 8.73 16.96 -16.25
C GLU A 35 8.17 16.11 -15.11
N CYS A 36 7.62 16.74 -14.07
CA CYS A 36 7.03 16.04 -12.94
C CYS A 36 5.78 15.26 -13.36
N VAL A 37 4.91 15.84 -14.17
CA VAL A 37 3.73 15.16 -14.69
C VAL A 37 4.13 13.95 -15.57
N GLU A 38 5.20 14.07 -16.35
CA GLU A 38 5.73 12.94 -17.12
C GLU A 38 6.32 11.85 -16.20
N ALA A 39 7.06 12.24 -15.17
CA ALA A 39 7.62 11.33 -14.17
C ALA A 39 6.51 10.58 -13.41
N ASP A 40 5.45 11.28 -12.99
CA ASP A 40 4.27 10.70 -12.33
C ASP A 40 3.58 9.67 -13.23
N ARG A 41 3.40 9.99 -14.52
CA ARG A 41 2.84 9.06 -15.50
C ARG A 41 3.70 7.79 -15.63
N LYS A 42 5.03 7.94 -15.71
CA LYS A 42 5.96 6.81 -15.77
C LYS A 42 5.91 5.97 -14.49
N SER A 43 5.86 6.62 -13.33
CA SER A 43 5.74 5.96 -12.02
C SER A 43 4.43 5.17 -11.91
N ALA A 44 3.31 5.79 -12.30
CA ALA A 44 1.99 5.15 -12.33
C ALA A 44 1.95 3.93 -13.26
N ASP A 45 2.55 4.02 -14.46
CA ASP A 45 2.65 2.87 -15.38
C ASP A 45 3.55 1.76 -14.82
N ALA A 46 4.66 2.10 -14.16
CA ALA A 46 5.51 1.12 -13.49
C ALA A 46 4.76 0.41 -12.35
N LYS A 47 4.00 1.17 -11.56
CA LYS A 47 3.14 0.66 -10.49
C LYS A 47 2.05 -0.27 -11.04
N LEU A 48 1.36 0.11 -12.11
CA LEU A 48 0.37 -0.72 -12.80
C LEU A 48 0.96 -2.06 -13.23
N ASN A 49 2.12 -2.04 -13.89
CA ASN A 49 2.80 -3.26 -14.35
C ASN A 49 3.25 -4.15 -13.18
N SER A 50 3.72 -3.54 -12.09
CA SER A 50 4.06 -4.25 -10.86
C SER A 50 2.84 -4.95 -10.26
N SER A 51 1.71 -4.25 -10.13
CA SER A 51 0.46 -4.79 -9.60
C SER A 51 -0.11 -5.91 -10.47
N TYR A 52 -0.03 -5.78 -11.80
CA TYR A 52 -0.41 -6.85 -12.73
C TYR A 52 0.44 -8.11 -12.51
N LYS A 53 1.78 -7.98 -12.44
CA LYS A 53 2.67 -9.12 -12.17
C LYS A 53 2.36 -9.80 -10.84
N LYS A 54 2.08 -9.02 -9.80
CA LYS A 54 1.68 -9.56 -8.49
C LYS A 54 0.37 -10.34 -8.58
N LEU A 55 -0.65 -9.83 -9.27
CA LEU A 55 -1.90 -10.56 -9.47
C LEU A 55 -1.68 -11.91 -10.17
N MET A 56 -0.86 -11.93 -11.23
CA MET A 56 -0.55 -13.17 -11.95
C MET A 56 0.13 -14.20 -11.03
N ALA A 57 1.08 -13.76 -10.21
CA ALA A 57 1.73 -14.62 -9.22
C ALA A 57 0.75 -15.12 -8.13
N ARG A 58 -0.22 -14.29 -7.70
CA ARG A 58 -1.25 -14.71 -6.74
C ARG A 58 -2.17 -15.78 -7.31
N PHE A 59 -2.56 -15.68 -8.58
CA PHE A 59 -3.33 -16.74 -9.23
C PHE A 59 -2.54 -18.06 -9.31
N GLU A 60 -1.28 -18.00 -9.71
CA GLU A 60 -0.40 -19.17 -9.78
C GLU A 60 -0.22 -19.83 -8.40
N SER A 61 0.03 -19.03 -7.36
CA SER A 61 0.22 -19.56 -6.01
C SER A 61 -1.07 -20.11 -5.40
N ARG A 62 -2.20 -19.39 -5.54
CA ARG A 62 -3.47 -19.77 -4.90
C ARG A 62 -4.09 -21.01 -5.55
N TRP A 63 -3.92 -21.17 -6.85
CA TRP A 63 -4.47 -22.28 -7.63
C TRP A 63 -3.44 -23.35 -7.96
N LYS A 64 -2.34 -23.42 -7.19
CA LYS A 64 -1.35 -24.50 -7.32
C LYS A 64 -1.95 -25.92 -7.24
N PRO A 65 -2.99 -26.20 -6.42
CA PRO A 65 -3.67 -27.50 -6.42
C PRO A 65 -4.51 -27.77 -7.69
N GLU A 66 -4.94 -26.73 -8.40
CA GLU A 66 -5.79 -26.79 -9.59
C GLU A 66 -5.22 -25.91 -10.72
N PRO A 67 -4.12 -26.32 -11.37
CA PRO A 67 -3.35 -25.46 -12.28
C PRO A 67 -4.14 -24.93 -13.48
N GLU A 68 -5.06 -25.73 -14.02
CA GLU A 68 -5.90 -25.32 -15.16
C GLU A 68 -6.87 -24.20 -14.78
N GLN A 69 -7.39 -24.21 -13.55
CA GLN A 69 -8.20 -23.12 -13.01
C GLN A 69 -7.37 -21.84 -12.85
N GLY A 70 -6.15 -21.96 -12.32
CA GLY A 70 -5.20 -20.84 -12.21
C GLY A 70 -4.90 -20.20 -13.57
N LYS A 71 -4.61 -21.03 -14.59
CA LYS A 71 -4.39 -20.57 -15.97
C LYS A 71 -5.61 -19.87 -16.56
N ALA A 72 -6.82 -20.39 -16.33
CA ALA A 72 -8.05 -19.77 -16.80
C ALA A 72 -8.23 -18.36 -16.22
N TYR A 73 -8.01 -18.17 -14.91
CA TYR A 73 -8.07 -16.84 -14.29
C TYR A 73 -6.98 -15.88 -14.78
N MET A 74 -5.75 -16.39 -14.98
CA MET A 74 -4.67 -15.59 -15.57
C MET A 74 -5.01 -15.13 -17.00
N ALA A 75 -5.64 -15.98 -17.80
CA ALA A 75 -6.13 -15.61 -19.14
C ALA A 75 -7.20 -14.52 -19.06
N MET A 76 -8.19 -14.68 -18.19
CA MET A 76 -9.22 -13.65 -17.93
C MET A 76 -8.60 -12.31 -17.51
N ALA A 77 -7.62 -12.33 -16.60
CA ALA A 77 -6.93 -11.14 -16.14
C ALA A 77 -6.13 -10.46 -17.26
N LYS A 78 -5.49 -11.24 -18.14
CA LYS A 78 -4.79 -10.73 -19.32
C LYS A 78 -5.74 -10.05 -20.30
N ASP A 79 -6.88 -10.66 -20.60
CA ASP A 79 -7.86 -10.08 -21.52
C ASP A 79 -8.53 -8.83 -20.94
N SER A 80 -8.88 -8.86 -19.65
CA SER A 80 -9.37 -7.68 -18.93
C SER A 80 -8.35 -6.52 -18.98
N GLN A 81 -7.06 -6.81 -18.79
CA GLN A 81 -6.02 -5.79 -18.81
C GLN A 81 -5.83 -5.18 -20.20
N ARG A 82 -5.87 -5.99 -21.27
CA ARG A 82 -5.80 -5.51 -22.66
C ARG A 82 -6.98 -4.61 -23.02
N ALA A 83 -8.19 -5.02 -22.63
CA ALA A 83 -9.40 -4.22 -22.83
C ALA A 83 -9.34 -2.90 -22.05
N TRP A 84 -8.83 -2.94 -20.81
CA TRP A 84 -8.68 -1.75 -19.98
C TRP A 84 -7.65 -0.75 -20.54
N ILE A 85 -6.53 -1.21 -21.12
CA ILE A 85 -5.57 -0.32 -21.79
C ILE A 85 -6.26 0.43 -22.93
N LYS A 86 -7.04 -0.28 -23.76
CA LYS A 86 -7.82 0.35 -24.82
C LYS A 86 -8.80 1.38 -24.26
N LEU A 87 -9.54 1.04 -23.19
CA LEU A 87 -10.44 1.98 -22.52
C LEU A 87 -9.69 3.26 -22.11
N ARG A 88 -8.59 3.14 -21.36
CA ARG A 88 -7.77 4.28 -20.93
C ARG A 88 -7.33 5.15 -22.11
N ASP A 89 -6.75 4.53 -23.12
CA ASP A 89 -6.18 5.26 -24.26
C ASP A 89 -7.26 5.94 -25.11
N THR A 90 -8.48 5.40 -25.13
CA THR A 90 -9.65 6.06 -25.76
C THR A 90 -10.36 7.08 -24.87
N THR A 91 -10.25 6.95 -23.54
CA THR A 91 -10.88 7.86 -22.58
C THR A 91 -10.06 9.12 -22.37
N CYS A 92 -8.74 9.03 -22.23
CA CYS A 92 -7.93 10.20 -21.89
C CYS A 92 -8.00 11.38 -22.88
N PRO A 93 -8.16 11.17 -24.20
CA PRO A 93 -8.45 12.27 -25.12
C PRO A 93 -9.74 13.03 -24.81
N LEU A 94 -10.72 12.41 -24.15
CA LEU A 94 -11.97 13.06 -23.74
C LEU A 94 -11.75 14.08 -22.60
N ASP A 95 -10.70 13.92 -21.80
CA ASP A 95 -10.35 14.90 -20.75
C ASP A 95 -9.70 16.17 -21.37
N ALA A 96 -9.38 16.16 -22.67
CA ALA A 96 -8.67 17.22 -23.38
C ALA A 96 -9.46 17.82 -24.56
N THR A 97 -10.80 17.72 -24.55
CA THR A 97 -11.65 18.18 -25.67
C THR A 97 -11.54 19.69 -25.96
N ASP A 98 -11.23 20.48 -24.94
CA ASP A 98 -11.09 21.93 -25.05
C ASP A 98 -9.62 22.38 -25.25
N VAL A 99 -8.71 21.44 -25.50
CA VAL A 99 -7.27 21.69 -25.64
C VAL A 99 -6.80 21.31 -27.04
N GLU A 100 -6.05 22.20 -27.68
CA GLU A 100 -5.51 21.97 -29.03
C GLU A 100 -4.68 20.68 -29.10
N PRO A 101 -5.07 19.70 -29.93
CA PRO A 101 -4.32 18.46 -30.08
C PRO A 101 -2.85 18.68 -30.47
N GLY A 102 -1.94 17.97 -29.81
CA GLY A 102 -0.50 18.06 -30.06
C GLY A 102 0.21 19.23 -29.36
N SER A 103 -0.51 20.11 -28.67
CA SER A 103 0.09 21.13 -27.81
C SER A 103 0.70 20.53 -26.53
N GLN A 104 1.60 21.27 -25.88
CA GLN A 104 2.17 20.88 -24.59
C GLN A 104 1.08 20.70 -23.51
N ALA A 105 0.08 21.58 -23.50
CA ALA A 105 -1.08 21.47 -22.61
C ALA A 105 -1.87 20.17 -22.84
N TYR A 106 -2.02 19.75 -24.11
CA TYR A 106 -2.68 18.50 -24.45
C TYR A 106 -1.91 17.30 -23.89
N THR A 107 -0.59 17.26 -24.07
CA THR A 107 0.27 16.22 -23.49
C THR A 107 0.18 16.17 -21.97
N LEU A 108 0.16 17.32 -21.31
CA LEU A 108 0.04 17.42 -19.86
C LEU A 108 -1.29 16.83 -19.37
N VAL A 109 -2.41 17.18 -20.01
CA VAL A 109 -3.74 16.63 -19.66
C VAL A 109 -3.79 15.12 -19.87
N LEU A 110 -3.27 14.62 -20.99
CA LEU A 110 -3.18 13.18 -21.25
C LEU A 110 -2.33 12.46 -20.19
N ASN A 111 -1.15 12.99 -19.86
CA ASN A 111 -0.25 12.37 -18.90
C ASN A 111 -0.91 12.26 -17.51
N LYS A 112 -1.63 13.29 -17.07
CA LYS A 112 -2.39 13.26 -15.82
C LYS A 112 -3.51 12.22 -15.84
N CYS A 113 -4.30 12.16 -16.92
CA CYS A 113 -5.35 11.16 -17.05
C CYS A 113 -4.78 9.73 -17.02
N ILE A 114 -3.71 9.48 -17.79
CA ILE A 114 -3.05 8.18 -17.84
C ILE A 114 -2.54 7.80 -16.45
N ALA A 115 -1.88 8.72 -15.75
CA ALA A 115 -1.37 8.48 -14.40
C ALA A 115 -2.50 8.09 -13.43
N ARG A 116 -3.57 8.89 -13.39
CA ARG A 116 -4.75 8.63 -12.55
C ARG A 116 -5.37 7.26 -12.83
N MET A 117 -5.70 6.97 -14.09
CA MET A 117 -6.31 5.70 -14.48
C MET A 117 -5.36 4.51 -14.20
N SER A 118 -4.06 4.64 -14.48
CA SER A 118 -3.06 3.61 -14.19
C SER A 118 -2.97 3.31 -12.69
N LEU A 119 -3.02 4.31 -11.81
CA LEU A 119 -3.06 4.12 -10.35
C LEU A 119 -4.36 3.46 -9.87
N GLU A 120 -5.51 3.91 -10.38
CA GLU A 120 -6.82 3.31 -10.08
C GLU A 120 -6.85 1.83 -10.48
N ARG A 121 -6.33 1.50 -11.67
CA ARG A 121 -6.25 0.12 -12.14
C ARG A 121 -5.25 -0.70 -11.35
N ALA A 122 -4.11 -0.14 -10.98
CA ALA A 122 -3.14 -0.81 -10.13
C ALA A 122 -3.77 -1.20 -8.78
N ALA A 123 -4.55 -0.29 -8.18
CA ALA A 123 -5.28 -0.55 -6.94
C ALA A 123 -6.34 -1.64 -7.11
N PHE A 124 -7.12 -1.60 -8.19
CA PHE A 124 -8.07 -2.67 -8.53
C PHE A 124 -7.37 -4.02 -8.64
N LEU A 125 -6.29 -4.11 -9.42
CA LEU A 125 -5.54 -5.37 -9.63
C LEU A 125 -4.93 -5.88 -8.32
N ASP A 126 -4.46 -5.00 -7.43
CA ASP A 126 -3.94 -5.37 -6.12
C ASP A 126 -5.03 -5.94 -5.19
N ALA A 127 -6.29 -5.54 -5.35
CA ALA A 127 -7.42 -6.03 -4.54
C ALA A 127 -8.02 -7.35 -5.04
N VAL A 128 -7.76 -7.74 -6.29
CA VAL A 128 -8.22 -9.04 -6.82
C VAL A 128 -7.41 -10.16 -6.19
N VAL A 129 -8.10 -11.08 -5.50
CA VAL A 129 -7.49 -12.24 -4.81
C VAL A 129 -6.39 -11.77 -3.83
N PRO A 130 -6.74 -11.12 -2.71
CA PRO A 130 -5.75 -10.59 -1.78
C PRO A 130 -4.92 -11.72 -1.13
N ASP A 131 -3.67 -11.38 -0.75
CA ASP A 131 -2.67 -12.30 -0.16
C ASP A 131 -3.06 -12.85 1.24
N GLY A 132 -4.17 -12.40 1.80
CA GLY A 132 -4.76 -12.90 3.04
C GLY A 132 -6.26 -12.64 3.06
N PRO A 133 -6.99 -13.16 4.06
CA PRO A 133 -8.35 -12.73 4.30
C PRO A 133 -8.29 -11.23 4.58
N SER A 134 -8.68 -10.42 3.61
CA SER A 134 -9.14 -9.08 3.90
C SER A 134 -10.46 -9.29 4.63
N GLU A 135 -10.38 -9.49 5.94
CA GLU A 135 -11.55 -9.35 6.78
C GLU A 135 -11.96 -7.90 6.62
N VAL A 136 -12.92 -7.68 5.72
CA VAL A 136 -13.46 -6.36 5.43
C VAL A 136 -13.96 -5.84 6.76
N VAL A 137 -13.30 -4.81 7.27
CA VAL A 137 -13.73 -4.16 8.49
C VAL A 137 -15.11 -3.58 8.21
N ASP A 138 -16.12 -4.08 8.92
CA ASP A 138 -17.48 -3.56 8.84
C ASP A 138 -17.48 -2.13 9.39
N VAL A 139 -17.46 -1.16 8.47
CA VAL A 139 -17.36 0.26 8.79
C VAL A 139 -18.52 0.72 9.66
N ALA A 140 -19.69 0.08 9.56
CA ALA A 140 -20.86 0.41 10.36
C ALA A 140 -20.70 0.03 11.85
N LYS A 141 -19.72 -0.82 12.18
CA LYS A 141 -19.46 -1.27 13.56
C LYS A 141 -18.24 -0.62 14.19
N VAL A 142 -17.56 0.30 13.52
CA VAL A 142 -16.34 0.91 14.07
C VAL A 142 -16.66 1.66 15.37
N SER A 143 -15.96 1.29 16.44
CA SER A 143 -16.08 1.93 17.75
C SER A 143 -14.93 2.91 18.03
N SER A 144 -13.73 2.63 17.53
CA SER A 144 -12.57 3.50 17.63
C SER A 144 -11.59 3.23 16.48
N SER A 145 -10.93 4.28 16.03
CA SER A 145 -9.83 4.19 15.07
C SER A 145 -8.95 5.43 15.15
N ALA A 146 -7.66 5.27 14.93
CA ALA A 146 -6.74 6.36 14.64
C ALA A 146 -5.74 5.92 13.57
N SER A 147 -4.96 6.86 13.03
CA SER A 147 -3.94 6.59 12.02
C SER A 147 -2.69 7.44 12.17
N GLN A 148 -1.55 6.91 11.74
CA GLN A 148 -0.25 7.60 11.73
C GLN A 148 0.52 7.20 10.47
N ARG A 149 1.26 8.15 9.89
CA ARG A 149 2.16 7.89 8.75
C ARG A 149 3.46 7.22 9.23
N TYR A 150 3.89 6.19 8.50
CA TYR A 150 5.17 5.49 8.66
C TYR A 150 5.83 5.35 7.27
N GLY A 151 6.71 6.28 6.92
CA GLY A 151 7.29 6.33 5.57
C GLY A 151 6.22 6.50 4.49
N ASP A 152 6.19 5.58 3.54
CA ASP A 152 5.29 5.63 2.39
C ASP A 152 3.89 5.07 2.68
N VAL A 153 3.68 4.50 3.87
CA VAL A 153 2.39 3.92 4.28
C VAL A 153 1.75 4.70 5.42
N VAL A 154 0.43 4.58 5.54
CA VAL A 154 -0.32 5.05 6.71
C VAL A 154 -0.81 3.84 7.49
N ALA A 155 -0.38 3.71 8.74
CA ALA A 155 -0.92 2.71 9.64
C ALA A 155 -2.23 3.21 10.25
N ARG A 156 -3.21 2.32 10.41
CA ARG A 156 -4.41 2.55 11.22
C ARG A 156 -4.71 1.36 12.09
N TYR A 157 -5.31 1.60 13.24
CA TYR A 157 -6.01 0.56 13.97
C TYR A 157 -7.52 0.79 13.87
N VAL A 158 -8.30 -0.29 13.96
CA VAL A 158 -9.75 -0.24 14.01
C VAL A 158 -10.26 -1.27 15.01
N THR A 159 -11.04 -0.80 15.98
CA THR A 159 -11.85 -1.64 16.87
C THR A 159 -13.31 -1.57 16.43
N THR A 160 -14.05 -2.66 16.62
CA THR A 160 -15.47 -2.73 16.25
C THR A 160 -16.33 -3.21 17.41
N PHE A 161 -17.55 -2.69 17.49
CA PHE A 161 -18.55 -3.16 18.44
C PHE A 161 -18.83 -4.65 18.24
N GLY A 162 -18.86 -5.39 19.36
CA GLY A 162 -19.14 -6.83 19.37
C GLY A 162 -17.98 -7.70 18.89
N SER A 163 -16.77 -7.15 18.69
CA SER A 163 -15.55 -7.95 18.49
C SER A 163 -14.50 -7.61 19.55
N PRO A 164 -13.91 -8.60 20.24
CA PRO A 164 -12.80 -8.38 21.16
C PRO A 164 -11.45 -8.29 20.44
N CYS A 165 -11.45 -8.29 19.10
CA CYS A 165 -10.23 -8.28 18.30
C CYS A 165 -9.83 -6.88 17.87
N LEU A 166 -8.52 -6.63 17.85
CA LEU A 166 -7.95 -5.42 17.25
C LEU A 166 -7.55 -5.67 15.80
N ASN A 167 -8.01 -4.82 14.88
CA ASN A 167 -7.53 -4.83 13.50
C ASN A 167 -6.48 -3.73 13.34
N VAL A 168 -5.32 -4.07 12.79
CA VAL A 168 -4.29 -3.11 12.39
C VAL A 168 -4.06 -3.25 10.90
N GLN A 169 -3.99 -2.13 10.20
CA GLN A 169 -3.84 -2.09 8.74
C GLN A 169 -2.80 -1.07 8.34
N THR A 170 -2.06 -1.35 7.27
CA THR A 170 -1.25 -0.36 6.56
C THR A 170 -1.93 -0.02 5.26
N LEU A 171 -2.02 1.26 4.94
CA LEU A 171 -2.71 1.81 3.78
C LEU A 171 -1.72 2.48 2.83
N ALA A 172 -1.97 2.41 1.52
CA ALA A 172 -1.23 3.18 0.53
C ALA A 172 -1.91 4.54 0.30
N PRO A 173 -1.36 5.66 0.81
CA PRO A 173 -1.94 6.99 0.60
C PRO A 173 -2.00 7.37 -0.89
N GLU A 174 -1.00 6.98 -1.69
CA GLU A 174 -0.96 7.22 -3.14
C GLU A 174 -1.74 6.17 -3.96
N GLY A 175 -2.32 5.17 -3.30
CA GLY A 175 -3.04 4.06 -3.92
C GLY A 175 -4.52 4.05 -3.57
N ASN A 176 -5.17 5.22 -3.49
CA ASN A 176 -6.55 5.38 -3.08
C ASN A 176 -6.86 4.76 -1.71
N TRP A 177 -5.93 4.91 -0.75
CA TRP A 177 -6.07 4.39 0.62
C TRP A 177 -6.27 2.87 0.72
N ARG A 178 -5.89 2.11 -0.32
CA ARG A 178 -6.03 0.64 -0.31
C ARG A 178 -5.28 0.02 0.86
N VAL A 179 -5.84 -1.04 1.43
CA VAL A 179 -5.19 -1.85 2.46
C VAL A 179 -4.04 -2.63 1.83
N LEU A 180 -2.81 -2.35 2.27
CA LEU A 180 -1.57 -3.02 1.87
C LEU A 180 -1.30 -4.28 2.69
N SER A 181 -1.57 -4.19 3.99
CA SER A 181 -1.43 -5.29 4.94
C SER A 181 -2.54 -5.13 5.98
N SER A 182 -3.08 -6.25 6.44
CA SER A 182 -4.05 -6.30 7.52
C SER A 182 -3.62 -7.40 8.47
N LYS A 183 -3.66 -7.10 9.75
CA LYS A 183 -3.42 -8.07 10.80
C LYS A 183 -4.46 -7.92 11.89
N ARG A 184 -5.04 -9.05 12.27
CA ARG A 184 -6.06 -9.12 13.30
C ARG A 184 -5.51 -9.85 14.51
N PHE A 185 -5.62 -9.21 15.66
CA PHE A 185 -5.17 -9.73 16.95
C PHE A 185 -6.41 -10.18 17.72
N CYS A 186 -6.63 -11.49 17.80
CA CYS A 186 -7.79 -12.12 18.44
C CYS A 186 -7.39 -13.11 19.55
N SER A 187 -6.11 -13.18 19.89
CA SER A 187 -5.60 -14.12 20.87
C SER A 187 -4.32 -13.59 21.52
N PHE A 188 -4.04 -14.08 22.72
CA PHE A 188 -2.82 -13.83 23.45
C PHE A 188 -2.44 -15.08 24.26
N ASN A 189 -1.14 -15.42 24.28
CA ASN A 189 -0.62 -16.65 24.91
C ASN A 189 -1.37 -17.93 24.50
N GLY A 190 -1.76 -18.03 23.23
CA GLY A 190 -2.46 -19.19 22.66
C GLY A 190 -3.94 -19.30 23.04
N LYS A 191 -4.46 -18.41 23.91
CA LYS A 191 -5.88 -18.35 24.26
C LYS A 191 -6.60 -17.33 23.37
N SER A 192 -7.79 -17.70 22.90
CA SER A 192 -8.66 -16.82 22.12
C SER A 192 -9.35 -15.78 23.02
N PHE A 193 -9.56 -14.56 22.51
CA PHE A 193 -10.28 -13.50 23.22
C PHE A 193 -11.80 -13.69 23.27
N TRP A 194 -12.35 -14.64 22.50
CA TRP A 194 -13.78 -14.90 22.48
C TRP A 194 -14.25 -15.79 23.63
N ASP A 195 -13.39 -16.72 24.05
CA ASP A 195 -13.75 -17.83 24.93
C ASP A 195 -12.65 -18.23 25.91
N GLY A 196 -11.41 -17.77 25.72
CA GLY A 196 -10.28 -18.08 26.58
C GLY A 196 -10.11 -17.13 27.78
N TYR A 197 -10.83 -16.01 27.80
CA TYR A 197 -10.80 -14.98 28.83
C TYR A 197 -12.22 -14.55 29.19
N ALA A 198 -12.45 -14.07 30.41
CA ALA A 198 -13.72 -13.45 30.79
C ALA A 198 -13.92 -12.12 30.07
N SER A 199 -12.84 -11.36 29.89
CA SER A 199 -12.77 -10.22 28.98
C SER A 199 -11.33 -10.00 28.50
N ALA A 200 -11.21 -9.46 27.30
CA ALA A 200 -9.94 -9.01 26.73
C ALA A 200 -10.20 -7.69 26.00
N LEU A 201 -9.49 -6.64 26.40
CA LEU A 201 -9.70 -5.27 25.92
C LEU A 201 -8.37 -4.66 25.48
N PHE A 202 -8.41 -3.97 24.35
CA PHE A 202 -7.32 -3.12 23.89
C PHE A 202 -7.66 -1.67 24.27
N GLU A 203 -6.80 -1.06 25.06
CA GLU A 203 -6.99 0.27 25.64
C GLU A 203 -5.78 1.17 25.33
N ASP A 204 -5.91 2.48 25.61
CA ASP A 204 -4.79 3.43 25.60
C ASP A 204 -3.95 3.45 24.31
N HIS A 205 -4.60 3.31 23.15
CA HIS A 205 -3.96 3.27 21.85
C HIS A 205 -3.20 4.57 21.54
N ALA A 206 -1.89 4.46 21.26
CA ALA A 206 -1.06 5.58 20.86
C ALA A 206 -0.04 5.17 19.79
N PHE A 207 -0.02 5.88 18.66
CA PHE A 207 1.05 5.71 17.68
C PHE A 207 2.32 6.43 18.11
N THR A 208 3.45 5.73 18.05
CA THR A 208 4.80 6.24 18.38
C THR A 208 5.78 5.87 17.26
N SER A 209 7.05 6.29 17.35
CA SER A 209 8.09 5.90 16.39
C SER A 209 8.25 4.39 16.24
N ASP A 210 7.99 3.63 17.31
CA ASP A 210 8.28 2.19 17.38
C ASP A 210 7.09 1.32 16.95
N GLY A 211 5.92 1.94 16.73
CA GLY A 211 4.68 1.28 16.33
C GLY A 211 3.48 1.77 17.13
N LEU A 212 2.43 0.93 17.18
CA LEU A 212 1.24 1.18 17.97
C LEU A 212 1.45 0.67 19.39
N GLN A 213 1.57 1.58 20.35
CA GLN A 213 1.53 1.31 21.78
C GLN A 213 0.07 1.18 22.22
N LEU A 214 -0.19 0.27 23.16
CA LEU A 214 -1.51 0.04 23.74
C LEU A 214 -1.40 -0.70 25.08
N THR A 215 -2.47 -0.70 25.85
CA THR A 215 -2.64 -1.56 27.02
C THR A 215 -3.52 -2.75 26.65
N LEU A 216 -3.06 -3.98 26.89
CA LEU A 216 -3.90 -5.18 26.82
C LEU A 216 -4.40 -5.51 28.23
N SER A 217 -5.67 -5.26 28.48
CA SER A 217 -6.38 -5.64 29.70
C SER A 217 -6.99 -7.03 29.54
N LEU A 218 -6.71 -7.93 30.48
CA LEU A 218 -7.18 -9.32 30.48
C LEU A 218 -7.80 -9.67 31.83
N PHE A 219 -9.04 -10.16 31.80
CA PHE A 219 -9.66 -10.87 32.92
C PHE A 219 -9.69 -12.36 32.61
N GLU A 220 -9.05 -13.16 33.45
CA GLU A 220 -9.08 -14.62 33.33
C GLU A 220 -10.46 -15.17 33.76
N LEU A 221 -10.88 -16.29 33.17
CA LEU A 221 -12.18 -16.91 33.46
C LEU A 221 -12.38 -17.30 34.94
N ARG A 222 -11.28 -17.46 35.69
CA ARG A 222 -11.28 -17.99 37.05
C ARG A 222 -10.44 -17.17 38.04
N GLU A 223 -9.79 -16.10 37.60
CA GLU A 223 -9.05 -15.20 38.49
C GLU A 223 -9.86 -13.93 38.72
N GLU A 224 -9.75 -13.34 39.91
CA GLU A 224 -10.50 -12.13 40.26
C GLU A 224 -9.79 -10.84 39.83
N ALA A 225 -8.47 -10.90 39.60
CA ALA A 225 -7.67 -9.73 39.30
C ALA A 225 -7.48 -9.52 37.79
N GLU A 226 -7.69 -8.28 37.35
CA GLU A 226 -7.33 -7.83 36.01
C GLU A 226 -5.81 -7.84 35.83
N LYS A 227 -5.34 -8.34 34.68
CA LYS A 227 -3.95 -8.20 34.25
C LYS A 227 -3.88 -7.15 33.16
N ARG A 228 -3.20 -6.04 33.44
CA ARG A 228 -2.93 -4.97 32.47
C ARG A 228 -1.49 -5.07 31.97
N LEU A 229 -1.33 -5.20 30.67
CA LEU A 229 -0.04 -5.41 30.01
C LEU A 229 0.24 -4.23 29.08
N ALA A 230 1.35 -3.54 29.29
CA ALA A 230 1.87 -2.59 28.31
C ALA A 230 2.36 -3.35 27.07
N CYS A 231 1.81 -3.05 25.90
CA CYS A 231 2.14 -3.75 24.66
C CYS A 231 2.47 -2.79 23.52
N VAL A 232 3.27 -3.30 22.58
CA VAL A 232 3.56 -2.66 21.31
C VAL A 232 3.24 -3.63 20.16
N ILE A 233 2.63 -3.10 19.11
CA ILE A 233 2.55 -3.73 17.79
C ILE A 233 3.54 -2.98 16.89
N PRO A 234 4.75 -3.54 16.68
CA PRO A 234 5.77 -2.85 15.90
C PRO A 234 5.35 -2.69 14.44
N ILE A 235 5.64 -1.50 13.89
CA ILE A 235 5.45 -1.18 12.48
C ILE A 235 6.82 -0.90 11.89
N GLN A 236 7.38 -1.89 11.20
CA GLN A 236 8.77 -1.87 10.74
C GLN A 236 8.83 -2.27 9.27
N ASN A 237 9.57 -1.50 8.47
CA ASN A 237 9.63 -1.67 7.02
C ASN A 237 8.22 -1.79 6.42
N GLU A 238 7.32 -0.90 6.84
CA GLU A 238 5.93 -0.81 6.36
C GLU A 238 5.09 -2.07 6.61
N ARG A 239 5.52 -2.93 7.54
CA ARG A 239 4.84 -4.18 7.89
C ARG A 239 4.46 -4.22 9.36
N ILE A 240 3.26 -4.74 9.60
CA ILE A 240 2.71 -4.98 10.94
C ILE A 240 3.34 -6.26 11.50
N LYS A 241 3.98 -6.18 12.67
CA LYS A 241 4.63 -7.32 13.34
C LYS A 241 3.69 -7.99 14.34
N GLU A 242 4.18 -9.00 15.06
CA GLU A 242 3.43 -9.60 16.17
C GLU A 242 3.30 -8.64 17.34
N LEU A 243 2.20 -8.76 18.09
CA LEU A 243 1.98 -8.08 19.35
C LEU A 243 3.04 -8.53 20.35
N LYS A 244 3.70 -7.58 21.01
CA LYS A 244 4.66 -7.84 22.07
C LYS A 244 4.18 -7.13 23.33
N CYS A 245 4.01 -7.88 24.40
CA CYS A 245 3.59 -7.34 25.69
C CYS A 245 4.70 -7.55 26.73
N GLY A 246 4.86 -6.56 27.62
CA GLY A 246 5.76 -6.64 28.78
C GLY A 246 5.19 -7.50 29.90
N ALA A 247 5.85 -7.45 31.07
CA ALA A 247 5.27 -8.00 32.30
C ALA A 247 4.03 -7.19 32.72
N PRO A 248 3.09 -7.78 33.48
CA PRO A 248 1.95 -7.04 34.02
C PRO A 248 2.43 -5.85 34.83
N GLU A 249 1.78 -4.69 34.66
CA GLU A 249 2.03 -3.57 35.56
C GLU A 249 1.60 -3.98 36.98
N SER A 250 2.50 -3.80 37.95
CA SER A 250 2.19 -4.07 39.35
C SER A 250 1.26 -2.98 39.87
N SER A 251 0.00 -3.33 40.11
CA SER A 251 -0.93 -2.54 40.92
C SER A 251 -0.48 -2.46 42.38
#